data_AF-A0A251QH64-F1
#
_entry.id   AF-A0A251QH64-F1
#
_cell.length_a   1.000
_cell.length_b   1.000
_cell.length_c   1.000
_cell.angle_alpha   90.00
_cell.angle_beta   90.00
_cell.angle_gamma   90.00
#
_symmetry.space_group_name_H-M   'P 1'
#
loop_
_entity.id
_entity.type
_entity.pdbx_description
1 polymer ?
#
loop_
_entity_poly.entity_id
_entity_poly.type
_entity_poly.pdbx_seq_one_letter_code
_entity_poly.pdbx_strand_id
1 'polypeptide(L)'
;MGLSEKLHTKLIGNRNVTTSSLIPFEESWCYFACEVLDGKIYSIGGLGSNSSDPHSWDIYDPCTDSWKFHSDPNIVPEIEDSVVMDGKIYIHCGTSAVTSHVYAVVYEPSSGTWQHADADMVAGWRGPAVVVDGTLYVLDQSSGTRLMIWQKDYWEEILHCRKGLSIVMFDVENAGNMEGVMVSSSIPKLNFDDDVISCKCLSI
;
A
#
# COMPACT_ATOMS: atom_id res chain seq x y z
N MET A 1 8.84 34.37 -30.59
CA MET A 1 7.53 34.15 -31.24
C MET A 1 7.53 32.73 -31.76
N GLY A 2 6.72 31.76 -31.34
CA GLY A 2 5.64 31.67 -30.36
C GLY A 2 5.13 30.22 -30.33
N LEU A 3 4.82 29.72 -29.13
CA LEU A 3 3.63 28.96 -28.73
C LEU A 3 3.27 27.64 -29.44
N SER A 4 3.25 26.54 -28.66
CA SER A 4 2.04 25.75 -28.42
C SER A 4 2.35 24.56 -27.48
N GLU A 5 2.28 24.77 -26.17
CA GLU A 5 2.09 23.67 -25.21
C GLU A 5 0.61 23.23 -25.25
N LYS A 6 0.37 21.94 -25.44
CA LYS A 6 -0.97 21.34 -25.32
C LYS A 6 -1.17 20.85 -23.89
N LEU A 7 -2.03 21.55 -23.15
CA LEU A 7 -2.60 21.06 -21.89
C LEU A 7 -3.51 19.85 -22.17
N HIS A 8 -3.32 18.75 -21.43
CA HIS A 8 -4.28 17.65 -21.39
C HIS A 8 -5.06 17.72 -20.07
N THR A 9 -6.32 18.16 -20.16
CA THR A 9 -7.26 18.18 -19.03
C THR A 9 -7.98 16.84 -18.98
N LYS A 10 -7.90 16.11 -17.85
CA LYS A 10 -8.79 14.99 -17.56
C LYS A 10 -9.63 15.34 -16.33
N LEU A 11 -10.94 15.46 -16.56
CA LEU A 11 -11.94 15.79 -15.55
C LEU A 11 -12.17 14.58 -14.63
N ILE A 12 -11.93 14.76 -13.33
CA ILE A 12 -12.62 13.99 -12.28
C ILE A 12 -13.11 15.01 -11.24
N GLY A 13 -14.43 15.16 -11.14
CA GLY A 13 -15.13 15.74 -9.98
C GLY A 13 -14.86 17.20 -9.60
N ASN A 14 -15.64 18.13 -10.16
CA ASN A 14 -16.13 19.40 -9.58
C ASN A 14 -15.29 20.25 -8.59
N ARG A 15 -13.95 20.23 -8.66
CA ARG A 15 -13.09 21.31 -8.19
C ARG A 15 -12.02 21.54 -9.24
N ASN A 16 -11.85 22.78 -9.69
CA ASN A 16 -10.75 23.17 -10.56
C ASN A 16 -9.44 23.00 -9.78
N VAL A 17 -8.89 21.78 -9.75
CA VAL A 17 -7.52 21.54 -9.31
C VAL A 17 -6.65 21.85 -10.51
N THR A 18 -6.16 23.08 -10.58
CA THR A 18 -5.04 23.43 -11.46
C THR A 18 -3.85 22.61 -10.96
N THR A 19 -3.40 21.63 -11.75
CA THR A 19 -2.11 20.97 -11.49
C THR A 19 -1.02 21.99 -11.80
N SER A 20 -0.70 22.87 -10.85
CA SER A 20 0.58 23.54 -10.87
C SER A 20 1.62 22.45 -10.68
N SER A 21 2.44 22.23 -11.70
CA SER A 21 3.65 21.42 -11.59
C SER A 21 4.52 22.04 -10.50
N LEU A 22 4.39 21.54 -9.27
CA LEU A 22 5.13 22.07 -8.12
C LEU A 22 6.51 21.44 -7.97
N ILE A 23 6.90 20.52 -8.85
CA ILE A 23 8.20 19.84 -8.76
C ILE A 23 8.66 19.43 -10.16
N PRO A 24 9.86 19.84 -10.63
CA PRO A 24 10.50 19.20 -11.76
C PRO A 24 11.07 17.87 -11.27
N PHE A 25 10.22 16.85 -11.08
CA PHE A 25 10.74 15.50 -10.91
C PHE A 25 11.17 14.99 -12.29
N GLU A 26 12.42 15.27 -12.65
CA GLU A 26 13.11 14.69 -13.80
C GLU A 26 13.52 13.22 -13.55
N GLU A 27 13.04 12.60 -12.47
CA GLU A 27 13.47 11.27 -12.02
C GLU A 27 12.26 10.39 -11.70
N SER A 28 12.19 9.22 -12.33
CA SER A 28 11.12 8.24 -12.10
C SER A 28 11.36 7.48 -10.80
N TRP A 29 10.40 7.51 -9.89
CA TRP A 29 10.41 6.70 -8.68
C TRP A 29 9.48 5.49 -8.89
N CYS A 30 9.94 4.31 -8.50
CA CYS A 30 9.14 3.07 -8.50
C CYS A 30 9.31 2.34 -7.16
N TYR A 31 8.36 1.47 -6.81
CA TYR A 31 8.41 0.68 -5.56
C TYR A 31 8.42 1.51 -4.26
N PHE A 32 7.71 2.64 -4.25
CA PHE A 32 7.46 3.41 -3.02
C PHE A 32 6.05 3.15 -2.51
N ALA A 33 5.85 3.27 -1.20
CA ALA A 33 4.52 3.31 -0.59
C ALA A 33 4.00 4.75 -0.53
N CYS A 34 2.68 4.90 -0.65
CA CYS A 34 2.02 6.19 -0.52
C CYS A 34 0.78 6.03 0.37
N GLU A 35 0.81 6.64 1.55
CA GLU A 35 -0.25 6.48 2.56
C GLU A 35 -0.77 7.83 3.07
N VAL A 36 -2.02 7.84 3.52
CA VAL A 36 -2.63 9.02 4.14
C VAL A 36 -2.87 8.73 5.62
N LEU A 37 -2.26 9.53 6.49
CA LEU A 37 -2.43 9.44 7.93
C LEU A 37 -2.56 10.84 8.52
N ASP A 38 -3.55 11.03 9.40
CA ASP A 38 -3.84 12.32 10.06
C ASP A 38 -3.93 13.52 9.09
N GLY A 39 -4.49 13.28 7.90
CA GLY A 39 -4.65 14.31 6.85
C GLY A 39 -3.37 14.69 6.12
N LYS A 40 -2.27 13.98 6.33
CA LYS A 40 -0.98 14.17 5.64
C LYS A 40 -0.70 13.00 4.70
N ILE A 41 0.08 13.26 3.66
CA ILE A 41 0.50 12.23 2.70
C ILE A 41 1.93 11.83 3.01
N TYR A 42 2.18 10.52 3.11
CA TYR A 42 3.47 9.92 3.37
C TYR A 42 3.95 9.23 2.10
N SER A 43 5.06 9.68 1.52
CA SER A 43 5.76 9.01 0.43
C SER A 43 6.97 8.28 1.00
N ILE A 44 6.94 6.96 1.04
CA ILE A 44 7.89 6.15 1.81
C ILE A 44 8.72 5.26 0.88
N GLY A 45 10.04 5.34 1.04
CA GLY A 45 11.00 4.56 0.28
C GLY A 45 10.95 4.85 -1.22
N GLY A 46 11.22 3.82 -2.01
CA GLY A 46 11.28 3.90 -3.47
C GLY A 46 12.68 3.73 -4.03
N LEU A 47 12.74 3.08 -5.18
CA LEU A 47 13.92 2.95 -6.00
C LEU A 47 13.86 4.01 -7.10
N GLY A 48 14.71 5.02 -6.98
CA GLY A 48 14.96 6.03 -8.00
C GLY A 48 16.36 5.87 -8.58
N SER A 49 16.58 6.29 -9.84
CA SER A 49 17.89 6.22 -10.50
C SER A 49 19.03 6.93 -9.74
N ASN A 50 18.68 7.89 -8.87
CA ASN A 50 19.59 8.61 -7.99
C ASN A 50 19.10 8.62 -6.52
N SER A 51 18.33 7.63 -6.04
CA SER A 51 17.83 7.68 -4.66
C SER A 51 19.01 7.77 -3.69
N SER A 52 19.22 8.94 -3.09
CA SER A 52 20.35 9.19 -2.20
C SER A 52 20.23 8.43 -0.88
N ASP A 53 19.01 8.01 -0.53
CA ASP A 53 18.73 7.24 0.68
C ASP A 53 17.46 6.38 0.51
N PRO A 54 17.57 5.07 0.25
CA PRO A 54 16.40 4.18 0.16
C PRO A 54 15.69 3.97 1.52
N HIS A 55 16.27 4.50 2.60
CA HIS A 55 15.76 4.41 3.97
C HIS A 55 15.02 5.70 4.38
N SER A 56 14.41 6.40 3.42
CA SER A 56 13.81 7.73 3.62
C SER A 56 12.30 7.76 3.34
N TRP A 57 11.65 8.81 3.83
CA TRP A 57 10.28 9.16 3.49
C TRP A 57 10.07 10.66 3.55
N ASP A 58 9.11 11.14 2.77
CA ASP A 58 8.68 12.53 2.76
C ASP A 58 7.23 12.63 3.25
N ILE A 59 6.96 13.64 4.08
CA ILE A 59 5.61 13.93 4.57
C ILE A 59 5.14 15.24 3.95
N TYR A 60 4.03 15.20 3.22
CA TYR A 60 3.33 16.39 2.75
C TYR A 60 2.24 16.80 3.74
N ASP A 61 2.30 18.05 4.17
CA ASP A 61 1.25 18.69 4.97
C ASP A 61 0.43 19.65 4.08
N PRO A 62 -0.83 19.32 3.76
CA PRO A 62 -1.69 20.19 2.94
C PRO A 62 -2.02 21.54 3.60
N CYS A 63 -1.89 21.65 4.93
CA CYS A 63 -2.18 22.90 5.64
C CYS A 63 -1.06 23.94 5.44
N THR A 64 0.17 23.49 5.25
CA THR A 64 1.34 24.35 5.01
C THR A 64 1.86 24.29 3.58
N ASP A 65 1.26 23.43 2.75
CA ASP A 65 1.65 23.16 1.36
C ASP A 65 3.15 22.87 1.22
N SER A 66 3.66 21.98 2.08
CA SER A 66 5.09 21.71 2.18
C SER A 66 5.39 20.24 2.40
N TRP A 67 6.47 19.77 1.77
CA TRP A 67 7.08 18.47 2.02
C TRP A 67 8.17 18.58 3.09
N LYS A 68 8.30 17.56 3.94
CA LYS A 68 9.37 17.42 4.92
C LYS A 68 10.03 16.05 4.81
N PHE A 69 11.35 16.07 4.63
CA PHE A 69 12.19 14.88 4.51
C PHE A 69 12.53 14.27 5.88
N HIS A 70 12.52 12.94 5.90
CA HIS A 70 12.89 12.11 7.04
C HIS A 70 13.66 10.86 6.57
N SER A 71 14.48 10.28 7.44
CA SER A 71 15.11 8.97 7.20
C SER A 71 15.26 8.17 8.48
N ASP A 72 15.19 6.85 8.35
CA ASP A 72 15.28 5.86 9.42
C ASP A 72 15.83 4.56 8.84
N PRO A 73 16.93 4.01 9.38
CA PRO A 73 17.56 2.80 8.85
C PRO A 73 16.65 1.56 8.85
N ASN A 74 15.53 1.59 9.58
CA ASN A 74 14.55 0.49 9.59
C ASN A 74 13.67 0.44 8.33
N ILE A 75 13.54 1.55 7.59
CA ILE A 75 12.85 1.55 6.28
C ILE A 75 13.75 0.82 5.30
N VAL A 76 13.20 0.08 4.35
CA VAL A 76 13.99 -0.54 3.29
C VAL A 76 13.34 -0.32 1.91
N PRO A 77 14.11 -0.41 0.83
CA PRO A 77 13.59 -0.17 -0.52
C PRO A 77 12.69 -1.28 -1.06
N GLU A 78 12.74 -2.49 -0.51
CA GLU A 78 11.97 -3.66 -0.98
C GLU A 78 10.51 -3.65 -0.50
N ILE A 79 9.81 -2.53 -0.68
CA ILE A 79 8.41 -2.38 -0.31
C ILE A 79 7.53 -3.20 -1.26
N GLU A 80 6.74 -4.11 -0.69
CA GLU A 80 5.77 -4.93 -1.45
C GLU A 80 4.34 -4.43 -1.26
N ASP A 81 3.99 -3.98 -0.06
CA ASP A 81 2.64 -3.53 0.26
C ASP A 81 2.66 -2.53 1.43
N SER A 82 1.58 -1.76 1.58
CA SER A 82 1.42 -0.81 2.68
C SER A 82 -0.04 -0.69 3.10
N VAL A 83 -0.26 -0.48 4.41
CA VAL A 83 -1.60 -0.24 4.96
C VAL A 83 -1.57 0.77 6.11
N VAL A 84 -2.68 1.46 6.32
CA VAL A 84 -2.92 2.28 7.53
C VAL A 84 -3.90 1.55 8.44
N MET A 85 -3.46 1.24 9.66
CA MET A 85 -4.26 0.55 10.67
C MET A 85 -3.98 1.15 12.05
N ASP A 86 -5.01 1.35 12.87
CA ASP A 86 -4.89 1.85 14.24
C ASP A 86 -4.06 3.16 14.38
N GLY A 87 -4.18 4.06 13.39
CA GLY A 87 -3.45 5.33 13.36
C GLY A 87 -1.95 5.18 13.07
N LYS A 88 -1.52 4.05 12.51
CA LYS A 88 -0.12 3.76 12.16
C LYS A 88 -0.01 3.33 10.71
N ILE A 89 1.15 3.57 10.12
CA ILE A 89 1.47 3.09 8.77
C ILE A 89 2.30 1.81 8.92
N TYR A 90 1.88 0.75 8.25
CA TYR A 90 2.60 -0.50 8.16
C TYR A 90 3.14 -0.65 6.74
N ILE A 91 4.42 -1.00 6.63
CA ILE A 91 5.09 -1.31 5.38
C ILE A 91 5.49 -2.77 5.42
N HIS A 92 4.98 -3.54 4.48
CA HIS A 92 5.34 -4.93 4.27
C HIS A 92 6.50 -4.99 3.28
N CYS A 93 7.59 -5.62 3.70
CA CYS A 93 8.82 -5.69 2.94
C CYS A 93 9.09 -7.12 2.48
N GLY A 94 9.44 -7.24 1.20
CA GLY A 94 9.82 -8.50 0.59
C GLY A 94 11.16 -9.03 1.08
N THR A 95 11.47 -10.25 0.63
CA THR A 95 12.80 -10.83 0.85
C THR A 95 13.84 -10.13 -0.01
N SER A 96 15.01 -9.82 0.55
CA SER A 96 16.17 -9.33 -0.20
C SER A 96 17.30 -10.38 -0.19
N ALA A 97 18.37 -10.13 -0.94
CA ALA A 97 19.58 -10.96 -0.88
C ALA A 97 20.23 -10.99 0.52
N VAL A 98 19.89 -10.04 1.39
CA VAL A 98 20.42 -9.88 2.75
C VAL A 98 19.41 -10.33 3.82
N THR A 99 18.10 -10.22 3.54
CA THR A 99 17.00 -10.57 4.44
C THR A 99 16.19 -11.73 3.88
N SER A 100 16.45 -12.94 4.39
CA SER A 100 15.79 -14.17 3.95
C SER A 100 14.38 -14.38 4.52
N HIS A 101 13.88 -13.46 5.34
CA HIS A 101 12.56 -13.53 5.96
C HIS A 101 11.76 -12.30 5.58
N VAL A 102 10.49 -12.51 5.29
CA VAL A 102 9.48 -11.46 5.17
C VAL A 102 9.38 -10.74 6.52
N TYR A 103 9.29 -9.41 6.49
CA TYR A 103 9.10 -8.59 7.68
C TYR A 103 8.27 -7.36 7.35
N ALA A 104 7.64 -6.78 8.37
CA ALA A 104 7.02 -5.49 8.25
C ALA A 104 7.60 -4.52 9.29
N VAL A 105 7.56 -3.25 8.93
CA VAL A 105 7.86 -2.13 9.84
C VAL A 105 6.63 -1.27 10.02
N VAL A 106 6.48 -0.71 11.21
CA VAL A 106 5.37 0.16 11.59
C VAL A 106 5.90 1.52 12.00
N TYR A 107 5.30 2.56 11.46
CA TYR A 107 5.51 3.95 11.85
C TYR A 107 4.61 4.28 13.04
N GLU A 108 5.22 4.74 14.13
CA GLU A 108 4.52 5.23 15.31
C GLU A 108 4.52 6.78 15.28
N PRO A 109 3.41 7.45 14.94
CA PRO A 109 3.40 8.91 14.82
C PRO A 109 3.68 9.62 16.13
N SER A 110 3.34 9.00 17.27
CA SER A 110 3.56 9.60 18.58
C SER A 110 5.04 9.76 18.93
N SER A 111 5.90 8.85 18.46
CA SER A 111 7.36 8.94 18.59
C SER A 111 8.06 9.44 17.33
N GLY A 112 7.41 9.36 16.17
CA GLY A 112 7.96 9.73 14.88
C GLY A 112 9.02 8.75 14.37
N THR A 113 8.96 7.47 14.77
CA THR A 113 9.98 6.46 14.49
C THR A 113 9.40 5.21 13.85
N TRP A 114 10.23 4.47 13.12
CA TRP A 114 9.90 3.15 12.60
C TRP A 114 10.42 2.05 13.52
N GLN A 115 9.66 0.97 13.65
CA GLN A 115 10.03 -0.22 14.42
C GLN A 115 9.52 -1.48 13.74
N HIS A 116 10.03 -2.65 14.13
CA HIS A 116 9.48 -3.91 13.65
C HIS A 116 8.02 -4.08 14.08
N ALA A 117 7.19 -4.52 13.14
CA ALA A 117 5.82 -4.92 13.41
C ALA A 117 5.78 -6.24 14.19
N ASP A 118 4.58 -6.57 14.69
CA ASP A 118 4.32 -7.84 15.37
C ASP A 118 4.64 -9.03 14.45
N ALA A 119 5.36 -10.02 14.97
CA ALA A 119 5.85 -11.14 14.18
C ALA A 119 4.73 -12.09 13.72
N ASP A 120 3.67 -12.24 14.52
CA ASP A 120 2.53 -13.11 14.18
C ASP A 120 1.66 -12.46 13.09
N MET A 121 1.48 -11.14 13.18
CA MET A 121 0.87 -10.34 12.10
C MET A 121 1.65 -10.52 10.80
N VAL A 122 2.96 -10.27 10.82
CA VAL A 122 3.84 -10.43 9.64
C VAL A 122 3.76 -11.84 9.06
N ALA A 123 3.73 -12.88 9.89
CA ALA A 123 3.76 -14.27 9.42
C ALA A 123 2.54 -14.66 8.56
N GLY A 124 1.40 -14.00 8.74
CA GLY A 124 0.18 -14.23 7.95
C GLY A 124 -0.10 -13.19 6.88
N TRP A 125 0.66 -12.09 6.80
CA TRP A 125 0.58 -11.13 5.71
C TRP A 125 1.26 -11.66 4.45
N ARG A 126 0.64 -12.66 3.80
CA ARG A 126 1.22 -13.42 2.67
C ARG A 126 0.65 -13.04 1.30
N GLY A 127 0.40 -11.76 1.10
CA GLY A 127 -0.15 -11.23 -0.15
C GLY A 127 -0.74 -9.84 0.04
N PRO A 128 -1.48 -9.34 -0.97
CA PRO A 128 -2.08 -8.02 -0.93
C PRO A 128 -3.05 -7.87 0.25
N ALA A 129 -3.00 -6.72 0.88
CA ALA A 129 -3.79 -6.40 2.04
C ALA A 129 -4.64 -5.14 1.88
N VAL A 130 -5.64 -5.03 2.76
CA VAL A 130 -6.43 -3.81 2.94
C VAL A 130 -6.92 -3.75 4.37
N VAL A 131 -7.06 -2.53 4.89
CA VAL A 131 -7.72 -2.29 6.17
C VAL A 131 -9.13 -1.76 5.91
N VAL A 132 -10.13 -2.43 6.47
CA VAL A 132 -11.55 -2.02 6.44
C VAL A 132 -12.05 -1.99 7.88
N ASP A 133 -12.57 -0.85 8.31
CA ASP A 133 -13.08 -0.64 9.68
C ASP A 133 -12.08 -1.05 10.78
N GLY A 134 -10.80 -0.75 10.56
CA GLY A 134 -9.71 -1.10 11.47
C GLY A 134 -9.31 -2.58 11.46
N THR A 135 -9.91 -3.41 10.62
CA THR A 135 -9.57 -4.82 10.45
C THR A 135 -8.73 -5.02 9.21
N LEU A 136 -7.59 -5.69 9.35
CA LEU A 136 -6.70 -6.02 8.24
C LEU A 136 -7.16 -7.33 7.57
N TYR A 137 -7.43 -7.24 6.27
CA TYR A 137 -7.75 -8.37 5.41
C TYR A 137 -6.58 -8.64 4.48
N VAL A 138 -6.21 -9.91 4.33
CA VAL A 138 -5.11 -10.34 3.46
C VAL A 138 -5.60 -11.44 2.54
N LEU A 139 -5.23 -11.34 1.27
CA LEU A 139 -5.37 -12.44 0.33
C LEU A 139 -4.09 -13.25 0.33
N ASP A 140 -4.06 -14.31 1.14
CA ASP A 140 -2.96 -15.27 1.16
C ASP A 140 -2.99 -16.08 -0.14
N GLN A 141 -1.86 -16.05 -0.84
CA GLN A 141 -1.67 -16.73 -2.14
C GLN A 141 -0.63 -17.85 -2.07
N SER A 142 -0.07 -18.13 -0.90
CA SER A 142 1.01 -19.11 -0.74
C SER A 142 0.56 -20.58 -0.90
N SER A 143 -0.75 -20.84 -0.88
CA SER A 143 -1.33 -22.19 -1.01
C SER A 143 -2.75 -22.11 -1.59
N GLY A 144 -2.92 -21.37 -2.69
CA GLY A 144 -4.21 -20.96 -3.24
C GLY A 144 -4.78 -19.71 -2.57
N THR A 145 -5.75 -19.06 -3.22
CA THR A 145 -6.32 -17.77 -2.76
C THR A 145 -7.25 -17.97 -1.55
N ARG A 146 -6.81 -17.50 -0.39
CA ARG A 146 -7.58 -17.49 0.86
C ARG A 146 -7.75 -16.06 1.36
N LEU A 147 -8.97 -15.72 1.80
CA LEU A 147 -9.23 -14.47 2.50
C LEU A 147 -8.98 -14.70 3.99
N MET A 148 -7.92 -14.08 4.50
CA MET A 148 -7.51 -14.10 5.90
C MET A 148 -7.85 -12.75 6.54
N ILE A 149 -8.19 -12.74 7.83
CA ILE A 149 -8.27 -11.52 8.62
C ILE A 149 -7.32 -11.58 9.81
N TRP A 150 -6.74 -10.44 10.13
CA TRP A 150 -5.99 -10.23 11.36
C TRP A 150 -6.88 -9.48 12.34
N GLN A 151 -7.24 -10.14 13.43
CA GLN A 151 -8.05 -9.56 14.50
C GLN A 151 -7.65 -10.18 15.83
N LYS A 152 -7.65 -9.37 16.92
CA LYS A 152 -7.37 -9.85 18.29
C LYS A 152 -6.06 -10.67 18.38
N ASP A 153 -5.04 -10.22 17.66
CA ASP A 153 -3.71 -10.84 17.64
C ASP A 153 -3.67 -12.27 17.09
N TYR A 154 -4.61 -12.65 16.22
CA TYR A 154 -4.54 -13.91 15.47
C TYR A 154 -5.10 -13.80 14.06
N TRP A 155 -4.70 -14.75 13.20
CA TRP A 155 -5.21 -14.91 11.85
C TRP A 155 -6.40 -15.86 11.79
N GLU A 156 -7.48 -15.44 11.13
CA GLU A 156 -8.67 -16.25 10.86
C GLU A 156 -8.91 -16.37 9.36
N GLU A 157 -9.13 -17.58 8.86
CA GLU A 157 -9.56 -17.83 7.48
C GLU A 157 -11.07 -17.63 7.37
N ILE A 158 -11.51 -16.66 6.57
CA ILE A 158 -12.94 -16.42 6.32
C ILE A 158 -13.42 -17.18 5.09
N LEU A 159 -12.57 -17.28 4.06
CA LEU A 159 -12.95 -17.90 2.80
C LEU A 159 -11.78 -18.55 2.09
N HIS A 160 -12.07 -19.68 1.44
CA HIS A 160 -11.14 -20.40 0.57
C HIS A 160 -11.71 -20.41 -0.86
N CYS A 161 -11.05 -19.71 -1.79
CA CYS A 161 -11.43 -19.73 -3.20
C CYS A 161 -10.96 -21.02 -3.87
N ARG A 162 -11.89 -21.74 -4.50
CA ARG A 162 -11.55 -22.93 -5.29
C ARG A 162 -11.03 -22.53 -6.67
N LYS A 163 -10.19 -23.40 -7.25
CA LYS A 163 -9.54 -23.22 -8.57
C LYS A 163 -10.53 -22.76 -9.66
N GLY A 164 -10.08 -21.82 -10.52
CA GLY A 164 -10.75 -21.44 -11.76
C GLY A 164 -11.47 -20.09 -11.77
N LEU A 165 -11.40 -19.29 -10.71
CA LEU A 165 -11.97 -17.94 -10.65
C LEU A 165 -10.94 -16.91 -11.11
N SER A 166 -11.31 -16.08 -12.10
CA SER A 166 -10.45 -15.03 -12.67
C SER A 166 -10.57 -13.68 -11.95
N ILE A 167 -11.70 -13.45 -11.27
CA ILE A 167 -11.96 -12.25 -10.46
C ILE A 167 -12.76 -12.71 -9.26
N VAL A 168 -12.34 -12.28 -8.07
CA VAL A 168 -13.10 -12.48 -6.84
C VAL A 168 -13.41 -11.10 -6.26
N MET A 169 -14.69 -10.81 -6.09
CA MET A 169 -15.18 -9.62 -5.41
C MET A 169 -15.67 -10.03 -4.03
N PHE A 170 -15.13 -9.41 -3.00
CA PHE A 170 -15.59 -9.57 -1.64
C PHE A 170 -16.30 -8.30 -1.23
N ASP A 171 -17.59 -8.45 -0.98
CA ASP A 171 -18.36 -7.41 -0.34
C ASP A 171 -18.08 -7.45 1.17
N VAL A 172 -17.47 -6.38 1.68
CA VAL A 172 -17.09 -6.24 3.09
C VAL A 172 -18.18 -5.47 3.87
N GLU A 173 -19.35 -5.19 3.26
CA GLU A 173 -20.50 -4.45 3.84
C GLU A 173 -20.97 -4.93 5.23
N ASN A 174 -20.62 -6.14 5.66
CA ASN A 174 -20.95 -6.66 6.99
C ASN A 174 -19.91 -6.34 8.10
N ALA A 175 -18.82 -5.63 7.81
CA ALA A 175 -17.74 -5.39 8.78
C ALA A 175 -17.91 -4.12 9.65
N GLY A 176 -18.72 -3.13 9.23
CA GLY A 176 -19.10 -2.03 10.12
C GLY A 176 -19.20 -0.64 9.46
N ASN A 177 -20.38 -0.28 8.96
CA ASN A 177 -20.75 1.10 8.58
C ASN A 177 -19.94 1.80 7.46
N MET A 178 -18.98 1.14 6.80
CA MET A 178 -18.46 1.55 5.49
C MET A 178 -18.74 0.48 4.43
N GLU A 179 -19.34 0.86 3.29
CA GLU A 179 -19.52 -0.03 2.13
C GLU A 179 -18.16 -0.16 1.39
N GLY A 180 -17.41 -1.22 1.70
CA GLY A 180 -16.12 -1.51 1.08
C GLY A 180 -16.19 -2.75 0.22
N VAL A 181 -15.74 -2.67 -1.05
CA VAL A 181 -15.58 -3.85 -1.90
C VAL A 181 -14.10 -4.10 -2.14
N MET A 182 -13.62 -5.27 -1.70
CA MET A 182 -12.29 -5.74 -2.09
C MET A 182 -12.41 -6.48 -3.42
N VAL A 183 -11.67 -6.02 -4.43
CA VAL A 183 -11.64 -6.66 -5.75
C VAL A 183 -10.25 -7.23 -6.00
N SER A 184 -10.21 -8.54 -6.25
CA SER A 184 -9.01 -9.28 -6.65
C SER A 184 -9.16 -9.78 -8.09
N SER A 185 -8.10 -9.66 -8.88
CA SER A 185 -8.07 -10.18 -10.26
C SER A 185 -6.83 -11.05 -10.51
N SER A 186 -7.06 -12.24 -11.07
CA SER A 186 -6.02 -13.14 -11.56
C SER A 186 -6.10 -13.21 -13.10
N ILE A 187 -4.95 -13.22 -13.79
CA ILE A 187 -4.94 -13.41 -15.24
C ILE A 187 -4.93 -14.91 -15.52
N PRO A 188 -5.98 -15.47 -16.17
CA PRO A 188 -5.94 -16.86 -16.58
C PRO A 188 -4.81 -17.05 -17.59
N LYS A 189 -3.96 -18.06 -17.36
CA LYS A 189 -2.79 -18.51 -18.16
C LYS A 189 -1.40 -18.02 -17.74
N LEU A 190 -1.22 -17.52 -16.51
CA LEU A 190 0.10 -17.65 -15.91
C LEU A 190 0.30 -19.12 -15.51
N ASN A 191 1.54 -19.62 -15.60
CA ASN A 191 1.83 -21.05 -15.47
C ASN A 191 1.64 -21.60 -14.04
N PHE A 192 1.16 -20.77 -13.11
CA PHE A 192 0.94 -21.07 -11.70
C PHE A 192 -0.46 -20.65 -11.26
N ASP A 193 -1.07 -21.46 -10.38
CA ASP A 193 -2.46 -21.29 -9.88
C ASP A 193 -2.60 -20.12 -8.87
N ASP A 194 -1.50 -19.43 -8.54
CA ASP A 194 -1.40 -18.50 -7.41
C ASP A 194 -1.25 -17.02 -7.85
N ASP A 195 -1.26 -16.71 -9.14
CA ASP A 195 -0.91 -15.37 -9.62
C ASP A 195 -2.12 -14.39 -9.64
N VAL A 196 -2.37 -13.73 -8.51
CA VAL A 196 -3.17 -12.50 -8.46
C VAL A 196 -2.24 -11.32 -8.73
N ILE A 197 -2.50 -10.56 -9.79
CA ILE A 197 -1.58 -9.51 -10.26
C ILE A 197 -1.95 -8.14 -9.69
N SER A 198 -3.20 -7.98 -9.24
CA SER A 198 -3.66 -6.75 -8.63
C SER A 198 -4.88 -6.99 -7.76
N CYS A 199 -4.81 -6.51 -6.52
CA CYS A 199 -5.95 -6.27 -5.66
C CYS A 199 -6.13 -4.76 -5.54
N LYS A 200 -7.37 -4.29 -5.64
CA LYS A 200 -7.72 -2.91 -5.33
C LYS A 200 -8.91 -2.92 -4.41
N CYS A 201 -8.80 -2.18 -3.30
CA CYS A 201 -9.96 -1.79 -2.54
C CYS A 201 -10.64 -0.63 -3.25
N LEU A 202 -11.95 -0.72 -3.43
CA LEU A 202 -12.79 0.41 -3.79
C LEU A 202 -13.78 0.61 -2.63
N SER A 203 -13.68 1.73 -1.93
CA SER A 203 -14.80 2.21 -1.14
C SER A 203 -15.79 2.87 -2.10
N ILE A 204 -17.05 2.47 -2.06
CA ILE A 204 -18.12 3.01 -2.92
C ILE A 204 -19.00 3.93 -2.09
#